data_AF-A0A3F3H3F9-F1
#
_entry.id   AF-A0A3F3H3F9-F1
#
_cell.length_a   1.000
_cell.length_b   1.000
_cell.length_c   1.000
_cell.angle_alpha   90.00
_cell.angle_beta   90.00
_cell.angle_gamma   90.00
#
_symmetry.space_group_name_H-M   'P 1'
#
loop_
_entity.id
_entity.type
_entity.pdbx_description
1 polymer ?
#
loop_
_entity_poly.entity_id
_entity_poly.type
_entity_poly.pdbx_seq_one_letter_code
_entity_poly.pdbx_strand_id
1 'polypeptide(L)'
;MVGVIFCQKWQINKFYQSAHFFRYYAKLHENKATYAEEEAETFRDLLKQLGYDVDRLSNGDKTRKPLTESEKWAIYDRHQRREARLKVADEELEEAEEFYTVNS
;
A
#
# COMPACT_ATOMS: atom_id res chain seq x y z
N MET A 1 5.50 -49.38 -1.05
CA MET A 1 5.24 -48.41 0.05
C MET A 1 6.16 -47.20 0.02
N VAL A 2 7.49 -47.35 -0.15
CA VAL A 2 8.46 -46.23 -0.12
C VAL A 2 8.18 -45.12 -1.15
N GLY A 3 7.79 -45.47 -2.39
CA GLY A 3 7.47 -44.49 -3.42
C GLY A 3 6.25 -43.61 -3.10
N VAL A 4 5.23 -44.15 -2.43
CA VAL A 4 4.03 -43.38 -2.03
C VAL A 4 4.37 -42.38 -0.94
N ILE A 5 5.20 -42.78 0.04
CA ILE A 5 5.67 -41.89 1.12
C ILE A 5 6.52 -40.76 0.55
N PHE A 6 7.38 -41.05 -0.44
CA PHE A 6 8.18 -40.04 -1.13
C PHE A 6 7.31 -39.04 -1.89
N CYS A 7 6.33 -39.52 -2.67
CA CYS A 7 5.39 -38.66 -3.40
C CYS A 7 4.55 -37.79 -2.45
N GLN A 8 4.08 -38.33 -1.32
CA GLN A 8 3.35 -37.55 -0.31
C GLN A 8 4.23 -36.45 0.29
N LYS A 9 5.48 -36.77 0.68
CA LYS A 9 6.42 -35.77 1.21
C LYS A 9 6.73 -34.67 0.20
N TRP A 10 6.87 -35.04 -1.08
CA TRP A 10 7.08 -34.07 -2.16
C TRP A 10 5.87 -33.14 -2.36
N GLN A 11 4.65 -33.68 -2.35
CA GLN A 11 3.42 -32.89 -2.44
C GLN A 11 3.26 -31.92 -1.26
N ILE A 12 3.56 -32.39 -0.05
CA ILE A 12 3.52 -31.55 1.17
C ILE A 12 4.52 -30.40 1.07
N ASN A 13 5.77 -30.67 0.66
CA ASN A 13 6.78 -29.62 0.47
C ASN A 13 6.36 -28.59 -0.59
N LYS A 14 5.81 -29.05 -1.73
CA LYS A 14 5.25 -28.17 -2.78
C LYS A 14 4.14 -27.28 -2.23
N PHE A 15 3.23 -27.84 -1.42
CA PHE A 15 2.15 -27.09 -0.81
C PHE A 15 2.69 -26.01 0.13
N TYR A 16 3.65 -26.34 1.01
CA TYR A 16 4.27 -25.36 1.89
C TYR A 16 4.94 -24.23 1.09
N GLN A 17 5.77 -24.54 0.09
CA GLN A 17 6.40 -23.53 -0.78
C GLN A 17 5.36 -22.60 -1.43
N SER A 18 4.26 -23.17 -1.94
CA SER A 18 3.19 -22.36 -2.51
C SER A 18 2.50 -21.47 -1.47
N ALA A 19 2.30 -21.94 -0.24
CA ALA A 19 1.71 -21.15 0.83
C ALA A 19 2.60 -19.96 1.24
N HIS A 20 3.92 -20.17 1.31
CA HIS A 20 4.89 -19.10 1.55
C HIS A 20 4.86 -18.05 0.42
N PHE A 21 4.84 -18.51 -0.83
CA PHE A 21 4.69 -17.64 -2.00
C PHE A 21 3.40 -16.80 -1.93
N PHE A 22 2.24 -17.44 -1.75
CA PHE A 22 0.97 -16.72 -1.71
C PHE A 22 0.91 -15.70 -0.57
N ARG A 23 1.48 -16.01 0.60
CA ARG A 23 1.51 -15.11 1.74
C ARG A 23 2.33 -13.84 1.46
N TYR A 24 3.51 -13.97 0.88
CA TYR A 24 4.34 -12.83 0.51
C TYR A 24 3.66 -11.95 -0.56
N TYR A 25 3.16 -12.57 -1.63
CA TYR A 25 2.52 -11.81 -2.70
C TYR A 25 1.22 -11.14 -2.25
N ALA A 26 0.47 -11.74 -1.31
CA ALA A 26 -0.66 -11.07 -0.69
C ALA A 26 -0.22 -9.77 0.01
N LYS A 27 0.85 -9.82 0.82
CA LYS A 27 1.42 -8.65 1.48
C LYS A 27 1.94 -7.60 0.51
N LEU A 28 2.59 -8.01 -0.57
CA LEU A 28 3.01 -7.12 -1.65
C LEU A 28 1.83 -6.39 -2.31
N HIS A 29 0.71 -7.10 -2.52
CA HIS A 29 -0.49 -6.50 -3.08
C HIS A 29 -1.19 -5.55 -2.10
N GLU A 30 -1.23 -5.89 -0.81
CA GLU A 30 -1.73 -5.00 0.25
C GLU A 30 -0.94 -3.70 0.30
N ASN A 31 0.39 -3.76 0.35
CA ASN A 31 1.25 -2.58 0.35
C ASN A 31 1.00 -1.70 -0.90
N LYS A 32 0.94 -2.31 -2.10
CA LYS A 32 0.61 -1.57 -3.33
C LYS A 32 -0.75 -0.87 -3.30
N ALA A 33 -1.76 -1.51 -2.70
CA ALA A 33 -3.07 -0.90 -2.55
C ALA A 33 -3.01 0.32 -1.63
N THR A 34 -2.32 0.21 -0.50
CA THR A 34 -2.08 1.34 0.42
C THR A 34 -1.40 2.51 -0.29
N TYR A 35 -0.35 2.25 -1.07
CA TYR A 35 0.33 3.30 -1.85
C TYR A 35 -0.59 3.98 -2.86
N ALA A 36 -1.40 3.21 -3.59
CA ALA A 36 -2.32 3.76 -4.56
C ALA A 36 -3.39 4.66 -3.92
N GLU A 37 -3.88 4.27 -2.74
CA GLU A 37 -4.82 5.08 -1.97
C GLU A 37 -4.18 6.40 -1.51
N GLU A 38 -2.99 6.34 -0.91
CA GLU A 38 -2.30 7.52 -0.37
C GLU A 38 -1.79 8.46 -1.50
N GLU A 39 -1.41 7.92 -2.65
CA GLU A 39 -1.05 8.70 -3.84
C GLU A 39 -2.27 9.48 -4.37
N ALA A 40 -3.43 8.82 -4.47
CA ALA A 40 -4.67 9.47 -4.91
C ALA A 40 -5.08 10.61 -3.97
N GLU A 41 -4.94 10.44 -2.65
CA GLU A 41 -5.19 11.52 -1.71
C GLU A 41 -4.16 12.65 -1.81
N THR A 42 -2.90 12.33 -2.07
CA THR A 42 -1.82 13.32 -2.26
C THR A 42 -2.08 14.18 -3.47
N PHE A 43 -2.53 13.60 -4.59
CA PHE A 43 -2.99 14.38 -5.74
C PHE A 43 -4.14 15.32 -5.41
N ARG A 44 -5.11 14.89 -4.60
CA ARG A 44 -6.21 15.76 -4.14
C ARG A 44 -5.70 16.92 -3.29
N ASP A 45 -4.76 16.68 -2.40
CA ASP A 45 -4.17 17.73 -1.56
C ASP A 45 -3.32 18.72 -2.38
N LEU A 46 -2.58 18.25 -3.39
CA LEU A 46 -1.85 19.12 -4.33
C LEU A 46 -2.80 20.03 -5.12
N LEU A 47 -3.92 19.50 -5.59
CA LEU A 47 -4.95 20.31 -6.26
C LEU A 47 -5.51 21.38 -5.33
N LYS A 48 -5.77 21.04 -4.06
CA LYS A 48 -6.20 22.00 -3.04
C LYS A 48 -5.14 23.07 -2.77
N GLN A 49 -3.86 22.71 -2.72
CA GLN A 49 -2.76 23.67 -2.57
C GLN A 49 -2.67 24.66 -3.74
N LEU A 50 -2.98 24.22 -4.96
CA LEU A 50 -3.10 25.09 -6.14
C LEU A 50 -4.36 25.97 -6.12
N GLY A 51 -5.22 25.80 -5.11
CA GLY A 51 -6.46 26.53 -4.90
C GLY A 51 -7.66 25.94 -5.62
N TYR A 52 -7.55 24.71 -6.13
CA TYR A 52 -8.68 24.02 -6.74
C TYR A 52 -9.48 23.21 -5.73
N ASP A 53 -10.79 23.32 -5.83
CA ASP A 53 -11.72 22.46 -5.13
C ASP A 53 -12.01 21.24 -6.02
N VAL A 54 -11.60 20.05 -5.59
CA VAL A 54 -11.70 18.80 -6.37
C VAL A 54 -13.16 18.49 -6.73
N ASP A 55 -14.10 18.76 -5.83
CA ASP A 55 -15.53 18.48 -6.04
C ASP A 55 -16.11 19.42 -7.11
N ARG A 56 -15.65 20.67 -7.14
CA ARG A 56 -16.04 21.66 -8.16
C ARG A 56 -15.36 21.40 -9.50
N LEU A 57 -14.10 20.97 -9.47
CA LEU A 57 -13.33 20.66 -10.67
C LEU A 57 -13.99 19.54 -11.48
N SER A 58 -14.56 18.54 -10.79
CA SER A 58 -15.32 17.45 -11.41
C SER A 58 -16.56 17.94 -12.17
N ASN A 59 -17.15 19.05 -11.72
CA ASN A 59 -18.31 19.71 -12.33
C ASN A 59 -17.91 20.76 -13.38
N GLY A 60 -16.62 20.88 -13.71
CA GLY A 60 -16.10 21.82 -14.70
C GLY A 60 -15.86 23.24 -14.19
N ASP A 61 -16.11 23.51 -12.90
CA ASP A 61 -15.80 24.80 -12.28
C ASP A 61 -14.30 24.87 -11.94
N LYS A 62 -13.61 25.80 -12.58
CA LYS A 62 -12.15 26.03 -12.45
C LYS A 62 -11.81 27.22 -11.54
N THR A 63 -12.79 27.73 -10.80
CA THR A 63 -12.58 28.85 -9.90
C THR A 63 -11.55 28.48 -8.84
N ARG A 64 -10.57 29.36 -8.63
CA ARG A 64 -9.52 29.16 -7.63
C ARG A 64 -9.87 29.90 -6.35
N LYS A 65 -9.71 29.22 -5.22
CA LYS A 65 -9.81 29.80 -3.89
C LYS A 65 -8.50 29.57 -3.14
N PRO A 66 -7.85 30.62 -2.62
CA PRO A 66 -6.67 30.44 -1.78
C PRO A 66 -7.04 29.72 -0.49
N LEU A 67 -6.18 28.81 -0.05
CA LEU A 67 -6.35 28.11 1.22
C LEU A 67 -6.12 29.05 2.40
N THR A 68 -6.91 28.85 3.46
CA THR A 68 -6.62 29.46 4.75
C THR A 68 -5.38 28.82 5.37
N GLU A 69 -4.77 29.51 6.34
CA GLU A 69 -3.60 28.97 7.04
C GLU A 69 -3.93 27.66 7.79
N SER A 70 -5.13 27.56 8.36
CA SER A 70 -5.61 26.33 9.00
C SER A 70 -5.76 25.16 8.02
N GLU A 71 -6.21 25.42 6.79
CA GLU A 71 -6.33 24.39 5.75
C GLU A 71 -4.95 23.89 5.29
N LYS A 72 -3.96 24.79 5.19
CA LYS A 72 -2.57 24.40 4.87
C LYS A 72 -1.97 23.52 5.97
N TRP A 73 -2.14 23.90 7.24
CA TRP A 73 -1.69 23.09 8.38
C TRP A 73 -2.37 21.73 8.41
N ALA A 74 -3.66 21.66 8.09
CA ALA A 74 -4.36 20.38 8.00
C ALA A 74 -3.82 19.48 6.88
N ILE A 75 -3.40 20.05 5.73
CA ILE A 75 -2.74 19.28 4.66
C ILE A 75 -1.37 18.76 5.13
N TYR A 76 -0.60 19.60 5.83
CA TYR A 76 0.71 19.20 6.36
C TYR A 76 0.59 18.06 7.40
N ASP A 77 -0.33 18.17 8.35
CA ASP A 77 -0.61 17.11 9.34
C ASP A 77 -1.06 15.81 8.66
N ARG A 78 -1.90 15.88 7.62
CA ARG A 78 -2.24 14.71 6.82
C ARG A 78 -1.02 14.07 6.17
N HIS A 79 -0.13 14.86 5.57
CA HIS A 79 1.09 14.36 4.95
C HIS A 79 1.97 13.58 5.94
N GLN A 80 2.18 14.12 7.15
CA GLN A 80 2.94 13.45 8.20
C GLN A 80 2.30 12.10 8.61
N ARG A 81 0.97 12.04 8.70
CA ARG A 81 0.26 10.78 9.00
C ARG A 81 0.33 9.77 7.86
N ARG A 82 0.41 10.22 6.60
CA ARG A 82 0.61 9.33 5.45
C ARG A 82 2.00 8.72 5.45
N GLU A 83 3.03 9.55 5.65
CA GLU A 83 4.41 9.06 5.75
C GLU A 83 4.55 7.99 6.84
N ALA A 84 3.93 8.21 8.00
CA ALA A 84 3.91 7.20 9.06
C ALA A 84 3.20 5.90 8.64
N ARG A 85 2.06 5.99 7.93
CA ARG A 85 1.32 4.83 7.42
C ARG A 85 2.11 4.05 6.37
N LEU A 86 2.72 4.74 5.42
CA LEU A 86 3.55 4.12 4.39
C LEU A 86 4.77 3.42 5.01
N LYS A 87 5.40 4.04 6.01
CA LYS A 87 6.52 3.42 6.74
C LYS A 87 6.11 2.10 7.41
N VAL A 88 4.94 2.05 8.05
CA VAL A 88 4.42 0.81 8.65
C VAL A 88 4.13 -0.24 7.58
N ALA A 89 3.55 0.17 6.45
CA ALA A 89 3.27 -0.76 5.34
C ALA A 89 4.56 -1.33 4.72
N ASP A 90 5.64 -0.54 4.66
CA ASP A 90 6.95 -0.97 4.21
C ASP A 90 7.60 -1.93 5.21
N GLU A 91 7.55 -1.63 6.51
CA GLU A 91 8.04 -2.52 7.58
C GLU A 91 7.33 -3.89 7.52
N GLU A 92 6.00 -3.92 7.37
CA GLU A 92 5.25 -5.18 7.22
C GLU A 92 5.64 -5.97 5.96
N LEU A 93 5.97 -5.29 4.87
CA LEU A 93 6.39 -5.93 3.63
C LEU A 93 7.82 -6.48 3.75
N GLU A 94 8.72 -5.74 4.40
CA GLU A 94 10.10 -6.15 4.66
C GLU A 94 10.12 -7.42 5.54
N GLU A 95 9.33 -7.46 6.62
CA GLU A 95 9.17 -8.66 7.45
C GLU A 95 8.65 -9.87 6.65
N ALA A 96 7.71 -9.64 5.73
CA ALA A 96 7.18 -10.67 4.85
C ALA A 96 8.23 -11.16 3.82
N GLU A 97 9.09 -10.27 3.34
CA GLU A 97 10.19 -10.58 2.42
C GLU A 97 11.29 -11.39 3.11
N GLU A 98 11.69 -11.00 4.32
CA GLU A 98 12.64 -11.76 5.14
C GLU A 98 12.11 -13.19 5.40
N PHE A 99 10.84 -13.30 5.79
CA PHE A 99 10.23 -14.62 6.02
C PHE A 99 10.15 -15.45 4.73
N TYR A 100 9.91 -14.83 3.58
CA TYR A 100 9.86 -15.52 2.30
C TYR A 100 11.26 -16.00 1.89
N THR A 101 12.26 -15.14 1.91
CA THR A 101 13.64 -15.44 1.48
C THR A 101 14.33 -16.48 2.35
N VAL A 102 14.05 -16.51 3.66
CA VAL A 102 14.59 -17.54 4.58
C VAL A 102 13.94 -18.92 4.34
N ASN A 103 12.70 -18.97 3.85
CA ASN A 103 11.93 -20.21 3.69
C ASN A 103 11.74 -20.65 2.22
N SER A 104 12.25 -19.89 1.24
CA SER A 104 12.22 -20.18 -0.20
C SER A 104 13.46 -20.95 -0.64
#